data_AF-A0A3M6JUS3-F1
#
_entry.id   AF-A0A3M6JUS3-F1
#
_cell.length_a   1.000
_cell.length_b   1.000
_cell.length_c   1.000
_cell.angle_alpha   90.00
_cell.angle_beta   90.00
_cell.angle_gamma   90.00
#
_symmetry.space_group_name_H-M   'P 1'
#
loop_
_entity.id
_entity.type
_entity.pdbx_description
1 polymer ?
#
loop_
_entity_poly.entity_id
_entity_poly.type
_entity_poly.pdbx_seq_one_letter_code
_entity_poly.pdbx_strand_id
1 'polypeptide(L)'
;MTDHYVSFIDDVWAKFPTFAEKELTDITNHNLLWSLEEYQKANYVNFKTGKEELYRLSILMENYAIKHNTPLLATFETEKRYKYVEDRYMEILSKIPKAWIIGNFINPELAPHPPQTAEVVSCDGTNISPMWIVAARSEKGPFGLVAEDLGDKDYRGFFTSNTNIMQAVIDDINEQLKIKIEL
;
A
#
# COMPACT_ATOMS: atom_id res chain seq x y z
N MET A 1 -20.98 -14.95 12.05
CA MET A 1 -19.87 -15.84 11.66
C MET A 1 -18.81 -14.94 11.09
N THR A 2 -17.75 -14.70 11.85
CA THR A 2 -16.58 -13.95 11.37
C THR A 2 -15.76 -14.94 10.55
N ASP A 3 -15.93 -14.91 9.24
CA ASP A 3 -14.95 -15.53 8.35
C ASP A 3 -13.63 -14.82 8.61
N HIS A 4 -12.79 -15.44 9.45
CA HIS A 4 -11.40 -15.04 9.59
C HIS A 4 -10.73 -15.40 8.27
N TYR A 5 -10.71 -14.44 7.35
CA TYR A 5 -9.87 -14.54 6.17
C TYR A 5 -8.43 -14.79 6.62
N VAL A 6 -7.75 -15.71 5.93
CA VAL A 6 -6.30 -15.88 6.06
C VAL A 6 -5.66 -14.51 5.80
N SER A 7 -4.78 -14.09 6.69
CA SER A 7 -4.14 -12.78 6.63
C SER A 7 -3.31 -12.64 5.36
N PHE A 8 -3.53 -11.57 4.61
CA PHE A 8 -2.79 -11.30 3.37
C PHE A 8 -1.29 -11.18 3.64
N ILE A 9 -0.89 -10.54 4.74
CA ILE A 9 0.53 -10.37 5.05
C ILE A 9 1.19 -11.70 5.46
N ASP A 10 0.45 -12.59 6.13
CA ASP A 10 0.95 -13.90 6.50
C ASP A 10 1.18 -14.77 5.24
N ASP A 11 0.32 -14.67 4.21
CA ASP A 11 0.51 -15.34 2.91
C ASP A 11 1.79 -14.85 2.20
N VAL A 12 2.04 -13.54 2.23
CA VAL A 12 3.27 -12.96 1.67
C VAL A 12 4.50 -13.45 2.44
N TRP A 13 4.45 -13.43 3.77
CA TRP A 13 5.55 -13.91 4.61
C TRP A 13 5.80 -15.41 4.49
N ALA A 14 4.78 -16.22 4.23
CA ALA A 14 4.95 -17.66 3.97
C ALA A 14 5.81 -17.92 2.72
N LYS A 15 5.76 -17.05 1.71
CA LYS A 15 6.62 -17.10 0.51
C LYS A 15 8.05 -16.62 0.79
N PHE A 16 8.24 -15.82 1.84
CA PHE A 16 9.49 -15.15 2.18
C PHE A 16 9.81 -15.23 3.69
N PRO A 17 9.97 -16.43 4.27
CA PRO A 17 9.98 -16.63 5.72
C PRO A 17 11.09 -15.86 6.45
N THR A 18 12.26 -15.69 5.82
CA THR A 18 13.39 -14.93 6.38
C THR A 18 13.06 -13.46 6.68
N PHE A 19 12.03 -12.91 6.03
CA PHE A 19 11.62 -11.52 6.21
C PHE A 19 10.56 -11.34 7.30
N ALA A 20 9.80 -12.40 7.61
CA ALA A 20 8.89 -12.45 8.74
C ALA A 20 9.65 -12.43 10.08
N GLU A 21 10.83 -13.07 10.12
CA GLU A 21 11.68 -13.21 11.30
C GLU A 21 12.55 -11.97 11.57
N LYS A 22 12.57 -10.98 10.68
CA LYS A 22 13.36 -9.74 10.89
C LYS A 22 12.82 -8.95 12.08
N GLU A 23 13.75 -8.43 12.89
CA GLU A 23 13.43 -7.59 14.05
C GLU A 23 12.59 -6.36 13.65
N LEU A 24 11.66 -6.01 14.54
CA LEU A 24 10.82 -4.83 14.37
C LEU A 24 11.65 -3.56 14.51
N THR A 25 11.53 -2.70 13.51
CA THR A 25 12.10 -1.35 13.51
C THR A 25 11.05 -0.38 14.04
N ASP A 26 11.41 0.40 15.06
CA ASP A 26 10.52 1.41 15.64
C ASP A 26 10.47 2.67 14.76
N ILE A 27 9.54 2.73 13.82
CA ILE A 27 9.43 3.89 12.92
C ILE A 27 8.76 5.13 13.55
N THR A 28 8.40 5.10 14.85
CA THR A 28 7.65 6.17 15.53
C THR A 28 8.53 7.33 16.00
N ASN A 29 9.75 7.06 16.48
CA ASN A 29 10.66 8.11 16.93
C ASN A 29 12.13 7.75 16.73
N HIS A 30 12.68 8.11 15.57
CA HIS A 30 14.12 8.03 15.30
C HIS A 30 14.81 9.41 15.37
N ASN A 31 14.24 10.39 16.08
CA ASN A 31 14.68 11.80 16.20
C ASN A 31 14.90 12.61 14.89
N LEU A 32 14.94 11.97 13.72
CA LEU A 32 15.03 12.52 12.37
C LEU A 32 14.29 11.54 11.44
N LEU A 33 13.05 11.88 11.12
CA LEU A 33 12.19 11.23 10.13
C LEU A 33 12.98 10.66 8.91
N TRP A 34 13.07 9.33 8.75
CA TRP A 34 13.71 8.71 7.57
C TRP A 34 13.13 9.25 6.26
N SER A 35 14.02 9.61 5.34
CA SER A 35 13.73 9.87 3.94
C SER A 35 13.36 8.57 3.21
N LEU A 36 12.66 8.70 2.08
CA LEU A 36 12.36 7.53 1.25
C LEU A 36 13.64 6.81 0.79
N GLU A 37 14.72 7.55 0.57
CA GLU A 37 16.01 6.98 0.17
C GLU A 37 16.60 6.08 1.26
N GLU A 38 16.44 6.43 2.54
CA GLU A 38 16.87 5.58 3.66
C GLU A 38 16.06 4.28 3.74
N TYR A 39 14.74 4.35 3.56
CA TYR A 39 13.89 3.17 3.45
C TYR A 39 14.32 2.28 2.28
N GLN A 40 14.59 2.87 1.11
CA GLN A 40 15.03 2.15 -0.08
C GLN A 40 16.42 1.51 0.13
N LYS A 41 17.35 2.21 0.79
CA LYS A 41 18.67 1.69 1.16
C LYS A 41 18.60 0.54 2.15
N ALA A 42 17.68 0.60 3.11
CA ALA A 42 17.46 -0.49 4.06
C ALA A 42 16.91 -1.76 3.39
N ASN A 43 16.34 -1.63 2.18
CA ASN A 43 15.78 -2.69 1.33
C ASN A 43 14.56 -3.41 1.90
N TYR A 44 14.50 -3.63 3.21
CA TYR A 44 13.37 -4.18 3.92
C TYR A 44 13.37 -3.69 5.37
N VAL A 45 12.24 -3.12 5.80
CA VAL A 45 12.02 -2.61 7.16
C VAL A 45 10.73 -3.26 7.68
N ASN A 46 10.85 -4.10 8.70
CA ASN A 46 9.69 -4.68 9.39
C ASN A 46 9.24 -3.75 10.51
N PHE A 47 7.94 -3.59 10.74
CA PHE A 47 7.45 -2.72 11.80
C PHE A 47 6.10 -3.18 12.37
N LYS A 48 5.85 -2.72 13.60
CA LYS A 48 4.51 -2.63 14.19
C LYS A 48 4.33 -1.19 14.65
N THR A 49 3.29 -0.52 14.18
CA THR A 49 3.21 0.95 14.29
C THR A 49 1.76 1.46 14.24
N GLY A 50 1.60 2.77 14.42
CA GLY A 50 0.32 3.45 14.33
C GLY A 50 0.03 4.00 12.93
N LYS A 51 -1.18 4.57 12.80
CA LYS A 51 -1.64 5.17 11.55
C LYS A 51 -0.77 6.36 11.09
N GLU A 52 -0.26 7.16 12.02
CA GLU A 52 0.44 8.41 11.69
C GLU A 52 1.72 8.13 10.89
N GLU A 53 2.43 7.07 11.27
CA GLU A 53 3.66 6.62 10.65
C GLU A 53 3.41 6.06 9.25
N LEU A 54 2.35 5.25 9.08
CA LEU A 54 1.95 4.72 7.77
C LEU A 54 1.52 5.86 6.83
N TYR A 55 0.76 6.83 7.34
CA TYR A 55 0.33 7.98 6.56
C TYR A 55 1.52 8.82 6.08
N ARG A 56 2.50 9.04 6.95
CA ARG A 56 3.74 9.75 6.58
C ARG A 56 4.53 9.00 5.52
N LEU A 57 4.70 7.69 5.65
CA LEU A 57 5.41 6.88 4.65
C LEU A 57 4.66 6.86 3.31
N SER A 58 3.33 6.82 3.33
CA SER A 58 2.49 6.95 2.15
C SER A 58 2.74 8.26 1.41
N ILE A 59 2.81 9.39 2.13
CA ILE A 59 3.14 10.71 1.54
C ILE A 59 4.51 10.70 0.85
N LEU A 60 5.52 10.06 1.46
CA LEU A 60 6.84 9.97 0.84
C LEU A 60 6.79 9.26 -0.52
N MET A 61 5.98 8.20 -0.62
CA MET A 61 5.80 7.43 -1.84
C MET A 61 4.94 8.15 -2.89
N GLU A 62 3.84 8.77 -2.47
CA GLU A 62 2.97 9.57 -3.33
C GLU A 62 3.77 10.74 -3.96
N ASN A 63 4.59 11.43 -3.16
CA ASN A 63 5.47 12.49 -3.64
C ASN A 63 6.54 11.96 -4.61
N TYR A 64 7.06 10.76 -4.38
CA TYR A 64 7.98 10.12 -5.31
C TYR A 64 7.31 9.85 -6.66
N ALA A 65 6.10 9.28 -6.64
CA ALA A 65 5.34 9.00 -7.86
C ALA A 65 5.09 10.27 -8.69
N ILE A 66 4.71 11.37 -8.03
CA ILE A 66 4.55 12.68 -8.69
C ILE A 66 5.89 13.17 -9.27
N LYS A 67 6.94 13.20 -8.45
CA LYS A 67 8.24 13.76 -8.83
C LYS A 67 8.87 13.02 -10.00
N HIS A 68 8.70 11.71 -10.06
CA HIS A 68 9.28 10.84 -11.08
C HIS A 68 8.30 10.45 -12.19
N ASN A 69 7.06 10.96 -12.15
CA ASN A 69 5.98 10.63 -13.08
C ASN A 69 5.83 9.10 -13.25
N THR A 70 5.73 8.38 -12.12
CA THR A 70 5.63 6.91 -12.09
C THR A 70 4.25 6.46 -11.61
N PRO A 71 3.81 5.25 -11.99
CA PRO A 71 2.51 4.75 -11.57
C PRO A 71 2.45 4.47 -10.06
N LEU A 72 1.23 4.51 -9.51
CA LEU A 72 0.96 4.35 -8.08
C LEU A 72 -0.14 3.30 -7.84
N LEU A 73 0.05 2.45 -6.84
CA LEU A 73 -0.99 1.61 -6.24
C LEU A 73 -1.27 2.15 -4.84
N ALA A 74 -2.54 2.33 -4.49
CA ALA A 74 -2.98 2.69 -3.15
C ALA A 74 -4.21 1.88 -2.74
N THR A 75 -4.20 1.29 -1.54
CA THR A 75 -5.37 0.65 -0.93
C THR A 75 -5.97 1.53 0.18
N PHE A 76 -7.28 1.39 0.39
CA PHE A 76 -8.03 2.09 1.42
C PHE A 76 -8.94 1.12 2.17
N GLU A 77 -8.81 1.06 3.49
CA GLU A 77 -9.55 0.07 4.28
C GLU A 77 -11.06 0.33 4.30
N THR A 78 -11.47 1.60 4.11
CA THR A 78 -12.88 1.99 4.06
C THR A 78 -13.11 3.13 3.08
N GLU A 79 -14.34 3.24 2.55
CA GLU A 79 -14.77 4.39 1.75
C GLU A 79 -14.54 5.75 2.46
N LYS A 80 -14.74 5.79 3.78
CA LYS A 80 -14.50 7.01 4.58
C LYS A 80 -13.03 7.45 4.54
N ARG A 81 -12.09 6.50 4.44
CA ARG A 81 -10.66 6.80 4.33
C ARG A 81 -10.33 7.41 2.97
N TYR A 82 -10.89 6.86 1.91
CA TYR A 82 -10.73 7.42 0.57
C TYR A 82 -11.32 8.84 0.49
N LYS A 83 -12.56 9.05 0.94
CA LYS A 83 -13.20 10.38 1.00
C LYS A 83 -12.39 11.41 1.78
N TYR A 84 -11.68 11.01 2.83
CA TYR A 84 -10.82 11.91 3.60
C TYR A 84 -9.61 12.44 2.79
N VAL A 85 -9.13 11.68 1.80
CA VAL A 85 -7.98 12.05 0.99
C VAL A 85 -8.33 12.34 -0.48
N GLU A 86 -9.61 12.37 -0.82
CA GLU A 86 -10.11 12.40 -2.20
C GLU A 86 -9.55 13.56 -3.00
N ASP A 87 -9.67 14.80 -2.50
CA ASP A 87 -9.15 15.99 -3.18
C ASP A 87 -7.64 15.90 -3.45
N ARG A 88 -6.89 15.40 -2.47
CA ARG A 88 -5.44 15.21 -2.56
C ARG A 88 -5.11 14.14 -3.60
N TYR A 89 -5.86 13.04 -3.61
CA TYR A 89 -5.69 12.00 -4.62
C TYR A 89 -6.05 12.51 -6.02
N MET A 90 -7.11 13.28 -6.19
CA MET A 90 -7.44 13.92 -7.48
C MET A 90 -6.29 14.79 -8.00
N GLU A 91 -5.61 15.53 -7.12
CA GLU A 91 -4.41 16.28 -7.48
C GLU A 91 -3.25 15.35 -7.90
N ILE A 92 -2.97 14.30 -7.13
CA ILE A 92 -1.92 13.31 -7.44
C ILE A 92 -2.19 12.65 -8.80
N LEU A 93 -3.41 12.15 -9.01
CA LEU A 93 -3.84 11.42 -10.21
C LEU A 93 -3.72 12.25 -11.49
N SER A 94 -3.81 13.59 -11.38
CA SER A 94 -3.59 14.51 -12.50
C SER A 94 -2.12 14.66 -12.93
N LYS A 95 -1.17 14.22 -12.09
CA LYS A 95 0.28 14.40 -12.26
C LYS A 95 1.05 13.10 -12.51
N ILE A 96 0.38 11.94 -12.47
CA ILE A 96 1.00 10.63 -12.63
C ILE A 96 0.37 9.87 -13.82
N PRO A 97 1.09 8.92 -14.44
CA PRO A 97 0.64 8.32 -15.69
C PRO A 97 -0.52 7.33 -15.50
N LYS A 98 -0.54 6.63 -14.38
CA LYS A 98 -1.55 5.62 -14.05
C LYS A 98 -1.62 5.42 -12.53
N ALA A 99 -2.80 5.15 -12.00
CA ALA A 99 -2.96 4.68 -10.64
C ALA A 99 -4.02 3.58 -10.52
N TRP A 100 -3.84 2.73 -9.51
CA TRP A 100 -4.85 1.78 -9.05
C TRP A 100 -5.24 2.15 -7.63
N ILE A 101 -6.52 2.45 -7.47
CA ILE A 101 -7.15 2.81 -6.20
C ILE A 101 -8.04 1.66 -5.79
N ILE A 102 -7.60 0.90 -4.80
CA ILE A 102 -8.33 -0.25 -4.29
C ILE A 102 -8.96 0.14 -2.97
N GLY A 103 -10.23 -0.21 -2.76
CA GLY A 103 -10.82 0.03 -1.46
C GLY A 103 -12.07 -0.80 -1.23
N ASN A 104 -12.47 -0.90 0.04
CA ASN A 104 -13.76 -1.49 0.38
C ASN A 104 -14.90 -0.51 0.03
N PHE A 105 -15.19 -0.39 -1.26
CA PHE A 105 -16.26 0.43 -1.82
C PHE A 105 -17.52 -0.42 -1.92
N ILE A 106 -18.47 -0.19 -1.01
CA ILE A 106 -19.76 -0.91 -0.96
C ILE A 106 -20.64 -0.56 -2.18
N ASN A 107 -20.38 0.58 -2.85
CA ASN A 107 -21.12 1.01 -4.03
C ASN A 107 -20.17 1.37 -5.19
N PRO A 108 -20.19 0.61 -6.31
CA PRO A 108 -19.43 0.93 -7.53
C PRO A 108 -19.82 2.27 -8.17
N GLU A 109 -21.05 2.76 -7.97
CA GLU A 109 -21.51 4.06 -8.48
C GLU A 109 -21.01 5.25 -7.64
N LEU A 110 -20.44 4.98 -6.45
CA LEU A 110 -19.77 5.97 -5.61
C LEU A 110 -18.28 6.11 -5.95
N ALA A 111 -17.76 5.36 -6.92
CA ALA A 111 -16.46 5.68 -7.50
C ALA A 111 -16.60 7.07 -8.15
N PRO A 112 -16.00 8.14 -7.58
CA PRO A 112 -16.03 9.44 -8.23
C PRO A 112 -15.46 9.25 -9.62
N HIS A 113 -16.07 9.84 -10.66
CA HIS A 113 -15.57 9.79 -12.04
C HIS A 113 -14.05 9.97 -12.05
N PRO A 114 -13.28 8.85 -12.07
CA PRO A 114 -11.88 8.97 -11.77
C PRO A 114 -11.24 9.57 -13.02
N PRO A 115 -10.13 10.32 -12.88
CA PRO A 115 -9.34 10.71 -14.04
C PRO A 115 -9.09 9.47 -14.92
N GLN A 116 -8.96 9.63 -16.23
CA GLN A 116 -8.68 8.49 -17.13
C GLN A 116 -7.39 7.73 -16.76
N THR A 117 -6.51 8.39 -16.01
CA THR A 117 -5.28 7.83 -15.44
C THR A 117 -5.53 6.97 -14.20
N ALA A 118 -6.74 6.82 -13.69
CA ALA A 118 -7.03 6.09 -12.46
C ALA A 118 -8.03 4.94 -12.68
N GLU A 119 -7.75 3.82 -12.04
CA GLU A 119 -8.61 2.64 -12.01
C GLU A 119 -9.04 2.39 -10.58
N VAL A 120 -10.35 2.42 -10.33
CA VAL A 120 -10.92 2.23 -9.00
C VAL A 120 -11.49 0.82 -8.93
N VAL A 121 -11.05 0.03 -7.95
CA VAL A 121 -11.39 -1.38 -7.81
C VAL A 121 -11.92 -1.64 -6.39
N SER A 122 -13.04 -2.35 -6.28
CA SER A 122 -13.54 -2.78 -4.97
C SER A 122 -12.83 -4.05 -4.52
N CYS A 123 -12.37 -4.08 -3.26
CA CYS A 123 -11.82 -5.27 -2.61
C CYS A 123 -12.75 -5.85 -1.54
N ASP A 124 -14.05 -5.48 -1.56
CA ASP A 124 -15.04 -6.01 -0.64
C ASP A 124 -15.08 -7.55 -0.67
N GLY A 125 -15.19 -8.15 0.52
CA GLY A 125 -15.16 -9.60 0.68
C GLY A 125 -13.80 -10.28 0.41
N THR A 126 -12.69 -9.53 0.34
CA THR A 126 -11.33 -10.08 0.20
C THR A 126 -10.45 -9.78 1.42
N ASN A 127 -9.36 -10.53 1.58
CA ASN A 127 -8.37 -10.28 2.64
C ASN A 127 -7.48 -9.04 2.39
N ILE A 128 -7.72 -8.32 1.29
CA ILE A 128 -7.12 -7.00 0.98
C ILE A 128 -7.88 -5.88 1.70
N SER A 129 -9.12 -6.09 2.12
CA SER A 129 -9.93 -5.09 2.84
C SER A 129 -9.24 -4.45 4.07
N PRO A 130 -8.55 -5.19 4.96
CA PRO A 130 -7.84 -4.59 6.09
C PRO A 130 -6.43 -4.05 5.74
N MET A 131 -6.04 -4.06 4.46
CA MET A 131 -4.67 -3.75 4.06
C MET A 131 -4.48 -2.26 3.74
N TRP A 132 -3.38 -1.71 4.26
CA TRP A 132 -2.78 -0.44 3.88
C TRP A 132 -1.56 -0.71 3.00
N ILE A 133 -1.71 -0.51 1.70
CA ILE A 133 -0.69 -0.76 0.68
C ILE A 133 -0.51 0.50 -0.13
N VAL A 134 0.73 0.96 -0.21
CA VAL A 134 1.13 2.01 -1.15
C VAL A 134 2.35 1.51 -1.88
N ALA A 135 2.29 1.44 -3.21
CA ALA A 135 3.39 0.94 -4.03
C ALA A 135 3.62 1.83 -5.25
N ALA A 136 4.89 2.01 -5.63
CA ALA A 136 5.29 2.79 -6.79
C ALA A 136 6.40 2.09 -7.57
N ARG A 137 6.62 2.53 -8.80
CA ARG A 137 7.72 2.05 -9.65
C ARG A 137 8.98 2.88 -9.47
N SER A 138 10.11 2.22 -9.23
CA SER A 138 11.46 2.81 -9.37
C SER A 138 12.14 2.28 -10.64
N GLU A 139 13.33 2.79 -10.95
CA GLU A 139 14.18 2.23 -12.02
C GLU A 139 14.50 0.73 -11.83
N LYS A 140 14.54 0.27 -10.59
CA LYS A 140 14.84 -1.14 -10.25
C LYS A 140 13.61 -2.03 -10.33
N GLY A 141 12.40 -1.46 -10.32
CA GLY A 141 11.13 -2.18 -10.22
C GLY A 141 10.25 -1.67 -9.09
N PRO A 142 9.19 -2.42 -8.73
CA PRO A 142 8.21 -2.00 -7.74
C PRO A 142 8.81 -2.02 -6.33
N PHE A 143 8.40 -1.05 -5.53
CA PHE A 143 8.73 -0.96 -4.11
C PHE A 143 7.53 -0.39 -3.35
N GLY A 144 7.46 -0.65 -2.05
CA GLY A 144 6.44 0.01 -1.25
C GLY A 144 6.22 -0.46 0.17
N LEU A 145 5.14 0.09 0.71
CA LEU A 145 4.59 -0.13 2.03
C LEU A 145 3.46 -1.15 1.93
N VAL A 146 3.49 -2.18 2.78
CA VAL A 146 2.43 -3.18 2.95
C VAL A 146 2.18 -3.35 4.45
N ALA A 147 0.98 -3.04 4.90
CA ALA A 147 0.61 -3.17 6.31
C ALA A 147 -0.84 -3.66 6.45
N GLU A 148 -1.11 -4.41 7.51
CA GLU A 148 -2.42 -4.95 7.87
C GLU A 148 -2.92 -4.26 9.14
N ASP A 149 -4.18 -3.82 9.14
CA ASP A 149 -4.89 -3.32 10.32
C ASP A 149 -5.17 -4.48 11.29
N LEU A 150 -4.62 -4.39 12.50
CA LEU A 150 -4.83 -5.36 13.57
C LEU A 150 -6.00 -5.00 14.50
N GLY A 151 -6.65 -3.86 14.26
CA GLY A 151 -7.56 -3.23 15.21
C GLY A 151 -6.82 -2.33 16.20
N ASP A 152 -7.58 -1.60 17.02
CA ASP A 152 -7.06 -0.70 18.07
C ASP A 152 -6.04 0.36 17.59
N LYS A 153 -6.07 0.69 16.28
CA LYS A 153 -5.13 1.60 15.60
C LYS A 153 -3.70 1.07 15.47
N ASP A 154 -3.50 -0.21 15.69
CA ASP A 154 -2.23 -0.90 15.51
C ASP A 154 -2.17 -1.54 14.12
N TYR A 155 -1.03 -1.40 13.47
CA TYR A 155 -0.75 -2.02 12.18
C TYR A 155 0.53 -2.85 12.27
N ARG A 156 0.56 -4.01 11.61
CA ARG A 156 1.80 -4.76 11.35
C ARG A 156 2.10 -4.72 9.88
N GLY A 157 3.38 -4.60 9.52
CA GLY A 157 3.72 -4.43 8.12
C GLY A 157 5.20 -4.34 7.86
N PHE A 158 5.50 -4.10 6.59
CA PHE A 158 6.85 -3.81 6.16
C PHE A 158 6.88 -2.76 5.06
N PHE A 159 8.03 -2.11 4.94
CA PHE A 159 8.44 -1.43 3.72
C PHE A 159 9.45 -2.31 3.00
N THR A 160 9.41 -2.38 1.68
CA THR A 160 10.44 -3.06 0.90
C THR A 160 10.77 -2.38 -0.42
N SER A 161 12.04 -2.44 -0.80
CA SER A 161 12.53 -2.21 -2.17
C SER A 161 13.07 -3.47 -2.83
N ASN A 162 12.86 -4.62 -2.19
CA ASN A 162 13.09 -5.91 -2.80
C ASN A 162 11.96 -6.19 -3.79
N THR A 163 12.28 -6.11 -5.08
CA THR A 163 11.33 -6.25 -6.17
C THR A 163 10.62 -7.58 -6.18
N ASN A 164 11.26 -8.66 -5.71
CA ASN A 164 10.64 -9.98 -5.66
C ASN A 164 9.50 -10.02 -4.64
N ILE A 165 9.67 -9.34 -3.49
CA ILE A 165 8.64 -9.28 -2.44
C ILE A 165 7.49 -8.40 -2.92
N MET A 166 7.79 -7.21 -3.45
CA MET A 166 6.75 -6.29 -3.89
C MET A 166 6.00 -6.84 -5.12
N GLN A 167 6.68 -7.54 -6.02
CA GLN A 167 6.03 -8.21 -7.15
C GLN A 167 5.07 -9.31 -6.68
N ALA A 168 5.48 -10.14 -5.70
CA ALA A 168 4.59 -11.16 -5.16
C ALA A 168 3.31 -10.56 -4.54
N VAL A 169 3.43 -9.43 -3.83
CA VAL A 169 2.27 -8.69 -3.31
C VAL A 169 1.36 -8.20 -4.44
N ILE A 170 1.92 -7.65 -5.51
CA ILE A 170 1.15 -7.19 -6.67
C ILE A 170 0.47 -8.36 -7.38
N ASP A 171 1.17 -9.48 -7.55
CA ASP A 171 0.65 -10.69 -8.18
C ASP A 171 -0.53 -11.26 -7.38
N ASP A 172 -0.44 -11.28 -6.05
CA ASP A 172 -1.53 -11.72 -5.16
C ASP A 172 -2.76 -10.80 -5.28
N ILE A 173 -2.56 -9.49 -5.36
CA ILE A 173 -3.66 -8.54 -5.57
C ILE A 173 -4.30 -8.76 -6.95
N ASN A 174 -3.49 -8.92 -7.99
CA ASN A 174 -3.96 -9.18 -9.36
C ASN A 174 -4.79 -10.47 -9.43
N GLU A 175 -4.33 -11.54 -8.79
CA GLU A 175 -5.02 -12.83 -8.75
C GLU A 175 -6.36 -12.72 -8.03
N GLN A 176 -6.38 -12.13 -6.84
CA GLN A 176 -7.59 -12.03 -6.02
C GLN A 176 -8.65 -11.12 -6.63
N LEU A 177 -8.24 -9.97 -7.17
CA LEU A 177 -9.17 -8.98 -7.73
C LEU A 177 -9.43 -9.16 -9.22
N LYS A 178 -8.71 -10.07 -9.88
CA LYS A 178 -8.77 -10.31 -11.34
C LYS A 178 -8.51 -9.04 -12.15
N ILE A 179 -7.52 -8.26 -11.71
CA ILE A 179 -7.07 -7.03 -12.36
C ILE A 179 -5.62 -7.16 -12.83
N LYS A 180 -5.11 -6.10 -13.48
CA LYS A 180 -3.73 -6.05 -13.96
C LYS A 180 -3.05 -4.74 -13.53
N ILE A 181 -2.40 -4.78 -12.38
CA ILE A 181 -1.52 -3.74 -11.87
C ILE A 181 -0.14 -3.88 -12.54
N GLU A 182 0.36 -2.78 -13.08
CA GLU A 182 1.66 -2.69 -13.75
C GLU A 182 2.51 -1.59 -13.11
N LEU A 183 3.35 -1.98 -12.14
CA LEU A 183 4.36 -1.13 -11.49
C LEU A 183 5.78 -1.49 -11.92
#